data_AF-A0A8S9LH15-F1
#
_entry.id   AF-A0A8S9LH15-F1
#
_cell.length_a   1.000
_cell.length_b   1.000
_cell.length_c   1.000
_cell.angle_alpha   90.00
_cell.angle_beta   90.00
_cell.angle_gamma   90.00
#
_symmetry.space_group_name_H-M   'P 1'
#
loop_
_entity.id
_entity.type
_entity.pdbx_description
1 polymer ?
#
loop_
_entity_poly.entity_id
_entity_poly.type
_entity_poly.pdbx_seq_one_letter_code
_entity_poly.pdbx_strand_id
1 'polypeptide(L)'
;MSEPVRMMGEFMQPGGRLMLAKLGLQDCLEEIDAQKSTCLSLYKDGKKAVVPFPVEDNNFPYEPTGRTFHNGRFVQRLRQKASSLPKYVSLYGSLLKLGIDVY
;
A
#
# COMPACT_ATOMS: atom_id res chain seq x y z
N MET A 1 2.26 15.79 -10.34
CA MET A 1 1.16 15.69 -9.36
C MET A 1 1.73 15.82 -7.97
N SER A 2 1.14 16.65 -7.12
CA SER A 2 1.57 16.77 -5.73
C SER A 2 1.26 15.49 -4.95
N GLU A 3 2.02 15.31 -3.88
CA GLU A 3 1.76 14.28 -2.89
C GLU A 3 0.35 14.44 -2.30
N PRO A 4 -0.50 13.40 -2.28
CA PRO A 4 -1.79 13.45 -1.62
C PRO A 4 -1.64 13.60 -0.10
N VAL A 5 -2.37 14.55 0.49
CA VAL A 5 -2.43 14.73 1.96
C VAL A 5 -3.72 14.12 2.48
N ARG A 6 -3.64 12.92 3.08
CA ARG A 6 -4.78 12.21 3.67
C ARG A 6 -4.32 11.18 4.71
N MET A 7 -5.16 10.95 5.72
CA MET A 7 -4.92 9.94 6.78
C MET A 7 -5.34 8.52 6.36
N MET A 8 -6.24 8.39 5.36
CA MET A 8 -6.75 7.08 4.96
C MET A 8 -5.73 6.30 4.13
N GLY A 9 -5.54 5.02 4.46
CA GLY A 9 -4.67 4.12 3.69
C GLY A 9 -3.19 4.22 4.08
N GLU A 10 -2.92 4.49 5.36
CA GLU A 10 -1.57 4.57 5.95
C GLU A 10 -1.10 3.27 6.61
N PHE A 11 -1.91 2.21 6.54
CA PHE A 11 -1.52 0.87 7.00
C PHE A 11 -1.77 -0.16 5.91
N MET A 12 -0.73 -0.93 5.60
CA MET A 12 -0.78 -2.08 4.72
C MET A 12 -0.66 -3.36 5.53
N GLN A 13 -1.68 -4.21 5.42
CA GLN A 13 -1.68 -5.55 6.03
C GLN A 13 -0.66 -6.48 5.35
N PRO A 14 -0.21 -7.55 6.02
CA PRO A 14 0.70 -8.55 5.43
C PRO A 14 0.21 -9.07 4.07
N GLY A 15 -1.09 -9.39 3.95
CA GLY A 15 -1.68 -9.84 2.69
C GLY A 15 -1.58 -8.83 1.54
N GLY A 16 -1.70 -7.53 1.84
CA GLY A 16 -1.50 -6.47 0.85
C GLY A 16 -0.04 -6.38 0.37
N ARG A 17 0.93 -6.57 1.28
CA ARG A 17 2.36 -6.63 0.91
C ARG A 17 2.67 -7.84 0.05
N LEU A 18 2.08 -9.00 0.34
CA LEU A 18 2.21 -10.18 -0.51
C LEU A 18 1.74 -9.87 -1.94
N MET A 19 0.62 -9.16 -2.10
CA MET A 19 0.14 -8.77 -3.42
C MET A 19 1.06 -7.75 -4.10
N LEU A 20 1.62 -6.77 -3.39
CA LEU A 20 2.64 -5.88 -3.97
C LEU A 20 3.88 -6.64 -4.44
N ALA A 21 4.35 -7.61 -3.66
CA ALA A 21 5.48 -8.45 -4.03
C ALA A 21 5.20 -9.27 -5.29
N LYS A 22 4.00 -9.87 -5.40
CA LYS A 22 3.57 -10.59 -6.61
C LYS A 22 3.48 -9.70 -7.86
N LEU A 23 3.21 -8.41 -7.67
CA LEU A 23 3.16 -7.42 -8.75
C LEU A 23 4.52 -6.78 -9.06
N GLY A 24 5.59 -7.11 -8.32
CA GLY A 24 6.90 -6.48 -8.47
C GLY A 24 6.93 -5.00 -8.04
N LEU A 25 6.04 -4.62 -7.11
CA LEU A 25 5.85 -3.26 -6.60
C LEU A 25 6.28 -3.09 -5.14
N GLN A 26 6.88 -4.11 -4.52
CA GLN A 26 7.27 -4.09 -3.12
C GLN A 26 8.29 -2.97 -2.78
N ASP A 27 9.13 -2.59 -3.74
CA ASP A 27 10.12 -1.52 -3.59
C ASP A 27 9.47 -0.14 -3.39
N CYS A 28 8.19 0.02 -3.75
CA CYS A 28 7.44 1.25 -3.50
C CYS A 28 7.19 1.53 -2.00
N LEU A 29 7.46 0.56 -1.12
CA LEU A 29 7.44 0.75 0.33
C LEU A 29 8.79 1.17 0.92
N GLU A 30 9.84 1.18 0.11
CA GLU A 30 11.18 1.58 0.52
C GLU A 30 11.36 3.09 0.34
N GLU A 31 12.23 3.68 1.17
CA GLU A 31 12.59 5.11 1.16
C GLU A 31 11.42 6.08 1.44
N ILE A 32 10.36 5.59 2.09
CA ILE A 32 9.20 6.40 2.51
C ILE A 32 8.97 6.42 4.02
N ASP A 33 9.99 6.02 4.80
CA ASP A 33 9.94 5.85 6.26
C ASP A 33 8.87 4.84 6.73
N ALA A 34 8.58 3.82 5.93
CA ALA A 34 7.59 2.81 6.27
C ALA A 34 8.01 2.00 7.52
N GLN A 35 7.18 2.03 8.56
CA GLN A 35 7.44 1.33 9.81
C GLN A 35 6.87 -0.09 9.77
N LYS A 36 7.60 -1.04 10.37
CA LYS A 36 7.16 -2.44 10.48
C LYS A 36 6.08 -2.59 11.55
N SER A 37 5.06 -3.40 11.27
CA SER A 37 4.09 -3.84 12.28
C SER A 37 4.01 -5.36 12.32
N THR A 38 4.22 -5.95 13.49
CA THR A 38 4.26 -7.41 13.70
C THR A 38 2.98 -7.96 14.33
N CYS A 39 2.07 -7.09 14.80
CA CYS A 39 0.85 -7.50 15.47
C CYS A 39 -0.22 -6.40 15.41
N LEU A 40 -1.44 -6.77 15.80
CA LEU A 40 -2.49 -5.85 16.22
C LEU A 40 -2.62 -5.93 17.75
N SER A 41 -2.69 -4.78 18.43
CA SER A 41 -3.03 -4.72 19.85
C SER A 41 -4.45 -4.18 20.01
N LEU A 42 -5.30 -4.92 20.71
CA LEU A 42 -6.68 -4.57 21.05
C LEU A 42 -6.73 -4.12 22.51
N TYR A 43 -7.34 -2.97 22.75
CA TYR A 43 -7.55 -2.42 24.08
C TYR A 43 -9.05 -2.29 24.34
N LYS A 44 -9.53 -2.85 25.44
CA LYS A 44 -10.94 -2.77 25.84
C LYS A 44 -11.06 -2.86 27.36
N ASP A 45 -11.76 -1.91 27.98
CA ASP A 45 -12.04 -1.90 29.43
C ASP A 45 -10.78 -2.08 30.31
N GLY A 46 -9.69 -1.39 29.95
CA GLY A 46 -8.39 -1.50 30.63
C GLY A 46 -7.62 -2.81 30.38
N LYS A 47 -8.20 -3.75 29.61
CA LYS A 47 -7.55 -5.01 29.22
C LYS A 47 -6.90 -4.87 27.85
N LYS A 48 -5.78 -5.58 27.66
CA LYS A 48 -5.02 -5.65 26.41
C LYS A 48 -5.02 -7.09 25.89
N ALA A 49 -5.30 -7.25 24.60
CA ALA A 49 -5.04 -8.48 23.86
C ALA A 49 -4.09 -8.17 22.70
N VAL A 50 -3.11 -9.04 22.45
CA VAL A 50 -2.18 -8.92 21.32
C VAL A 50 -2.47 -10.05 20.36
N VAL A 51 -2.68 -9.70 19.09
CA VAL A 51 -2.89 -10.64 17.99
C VAL A 51 -1.67 -10.53 17.08
N PRO A 52 -0.66 -11.40 17.25
CA PRO A 52 0.49 -11.41 16.37
C PRO A 52 0.09 -11.86 14.96
N PHE A 53 0.72 -11.28 13.94
CA PHE A 53 0.66 -11.89 12.61
C PHE A 53 1.41 -13.23 12.63
N PRO A 54 1.05 -14.21 11.78
CA PRO A 54 1.59 -15.58 11.85
C PRO A 54 3.06 -15.61 11.39
N VAL A 55 4.00 -15.36 12.31
CA VAL A 55 5.45 -15.22 12.02
C VAL A 55 6.11 -16.54 11.60
N GLU A 56 5.59 -17.68 12.08
CA GLU A 56 6.18 -19.02 11.87
C GLU A 56 5.54 -19.80 10.72
N ASP A 57 4.57 -19.22 10.01
CA ASP A 57 3.96 -19.89 8.86
C ASP A 57 4.86 -19.79 7.63
N ASN A 58 5.69 -20.82 7.43
CA ASN A 58 6.58 -20.97 6.28
C ASN A 58 5.82 -21.09 4.93
N ASN A 59 4.49 -21.19 4.94
CA ASN A 59 3.69 -21.12 3.71
C ASN A 59 3.46 -19.69 3.22
N PHE A 60 3.74 -18.68 4.05
CA PHE A 60 3.70 -17.29 3.62
C PHE A 60 5.04 -16.99 2.91
N PRO A 61 5.07 -16.81 1.58
CA PRO A 61 6.32 -16.72 0.81
C PRO A 61 7.07 -15.38 1.01
N TYR A 62 6.69 -14.64 2.04
CA TYR A 62 7.18 -13.29 2.33
C TYR A 62 7.17 -13.08 3.84
N GLU A 63 7.71 -11.98 4.35
CA GLU A 63 7.62 -11.69 5.77
C GLU A 63 6.18 -11.30 6.16
N PRO A 64 5.50 -12.01 7.08
CA PRO A 64 4.09 -11.80 7.44
C PRO A 64 3.92 -10.60 8.37
N THR A 65 4.39 -9.42 7.96
CA THR A 65 4.34 -8.20 8.76
C THR A 65 3.66 -7.08 8.00
N GLY A 66 2.88 -6.25 8.69
CA GLY A 66 2.29 -5.05 8.12
C GLY A 66 3.31 -3.93 7.97
N ARG A 67 2.91 -2.87 7.26
CA ARG A 67 3.67 -1.61 7.17
C ARG A 67 2.77 -0.42 7.43
N THR A 68 3.19 0.52 8.27
CA THR A 68 2.58 1.85 8.35
C THR A 68 3.44 2.87 7.63
N PHE A 69 2.84 3.84 6.96
CA PHE A 69 3.55 4.85 6.16
C PHE A 69 2.64 6.04 5.86
N HIS A 70 3.21 7.17 5.45
CA HIS A 70 2.44 8.27 4.88
C HIS A 70 1.85 7.86 3.52
N ASN A 71 0.52 7.95 3.40
CA ASN A 71 -0.17 7.51 2.18
C ASN A 71 0.34 8.25 0.94
N GLY A 72 0.58 9.55 1.07
CA GLY A 72 1.06 10.39 -0.01
C GLY A 72 2.36 9.88 -0.62
N ARG A 73 3.37 9.64 0.21
CA ARG A 73 4.68 9.11 -0.20
C ARG A 73 4.56 7.77 -0.92
N PHE A 74 3.76 6.83 -0.39
CA PHE A 74 3.52 5.54 -1.04
C PHE A 74 2.88 5.70 -2.42
N VAL A 75 1.82 6.51 -2.52
CA VAL A 75 1.17 6.81 -3.80
C VAL A 75 2.13 7.47 -4.79
N GLN A 76 3.02 8.35 -4.30
CA GLN A 76 4.01 9.00 -5.14
C GLN A 76 5.05 8.00 -5.70
N ARG A 77 5.52 7.05 -4.88
CA ARG A 77 6.40 5.95 -5.35
C ARG A 77 5.72 5.11 -6.43
N LEU A 78 4.45 4.76 -6.24
CA LEU A 78 3.67 4.03 -7.25
C LEU A 78 3.57 4.80 -8.58
N ARG A 79 3.28 6.11 -8.53
CA ARG A 79 3.21 6.96 -9.73
C ARG A 79 4.55 7.05 -10.45
N GLN A 80 5.64 7.20 -9.70
CA GLN A 80 7.00 7.23 -10.26
C GLN A 80 7.32 5.92 -10.96
N LYS A 81 7.03 4.78 -10.32
CA LYS A 81 7.23 3.45 -10.90
C LYS A 81 6.41 3.27 -12.18
N ALA A 82 5.13 3.62 -12.16
CA ALA A 82 4.28 3.58 -13.36
C ALA A 82 4.82 4.48 -14.49
N SER A 83 5.29 5.68 -14.16
CA SER A 83 5.80 6.66 -15.12
C SER A 83 7.13 6.24 -15.77
N SER A 84 7.90 5.34 -15.14
CA SER A 84 9.11 4.77 -15.74
C SER A 84 8.82 3.74 -16.84
N LEU A 85 7.56 3.30 -17.01
CA LEU A 85 7.21 2.30 -18.02
C LEU A 85 7.06 2.96 -19.41
N PRO A 86 7.62 2.36 -20.47
CA PRO A 86 7.69 2.98 -21.80
C PRO A 86 6.34 3.21 -22.50
N LYS A 87 5.27 2.55 -22.04
CA LYS A 87 3.91 2.66 -22.61
C LYS A 87 2.92 3.37 -21.68
N TYR A 88 3.42 4.12 -20.70
CA TYR A 88 2.56 4.83 -19.76
C TYR A 88 2.38 6.30 -20.18
N VAL A 89 1.11 6.73 -20.27
CA VAL A 89 0.74 8.15 -20.46
C VAL A 89 -0.05 8.60 -19.25
N SER A 90 0.40 9.67 -18.60
CA SER A 90 -0.32 10.29 -17.50
C SER A 90 -1.19 11.42 -18.01
N LEU A 91 -2.50 11.34 -17.79
CA LEU A 91 -3.46 12.40 -18.08
C LEU A 91 -4.02 12.94 -16.77
N TYR A 92 -4.19 14.27 -16.72
CA TYR A 92 -4.70 14.96 -15.53
C TYR A 92 -5.98 15.70 -15.89
N GLY A 93 -7.04 15.44 -15.13
CA GLY A 93 -8.34 16.08 -15.31
C GLY A 93 -9.41 15.37 -14.50
N SER A 94 -10.60 15.94 -14.51
CA SER A 94 -11.79 15.30 -13.95
C SER A 94 -12.57 14.63 -15.07
N LEU A 95 -13.01 13.39 -14.85
CA LEU A 95 -13.93 12.73 -15.77
C LEU A 95 -15.30 13.42 -15.67
N LEU A 96 -15.70 14.15 -16.71
CA LEU A 96 -16.98 14.88 -16.74
C LEU A 96 -18.12 14.08 -17.39
N LYS A 97 -17.78 13.26 -18.39
CA LYS A 97 -18.71 12.39 -19.10
C LYS A 97 -17.95 11.23 -19.71
N LEU A 98 -18.49 10.02 -19.63
CA LEU A 98 -18.07 8.88 -20.44
C LEU A 98 -18.89 8.91 -21.72
N GLY A 99 -18.27 9.25 -22.85
CA GLY A 99 -18.85 9.04 -24.17
C GLY A 99 -18.57 7.60 -24.59
N ILE A 100 -19.62 6.81 -24.80
CA ILE A 100 -19.51 5.56 -25.55
C ILE A 100 -19.86 5.95 -26.99
N ASP A 101 -18.87 6.04 -27.86
CA ASP A 101 -19.13 6.09 -29.30
C ASP A 101 -19.57 4.68 -29.72
N VAL A 102 -20.88 4.47 -29.79
CA VAL A 102 -21.45 3.26 -30.38
C VAL A 102 -21.39 3.45 -31.90
N TYR A 103 -20.44 2.79 -32.55
CA TYR A 103 -20.43 2.62 -34.01
C TYR A 103 -21.43 1.55 -34.43
#